data_AF-A0A3N9MJE4-F1
#
_entry.id   AF-A0A3N9MJE4-F1
#
_cell.length_a   1.000
_cell.length_b   1.000
_cell.length_c   1.000
_cell.angle_alpha   90.00
_cell.angle_beta   90.00
_cell.angle_gamma   90.00
#
_symmetry.space_group_name_H-M   'P 1'
#
loop_
_entity.id
_entity.type
_entity.pdbx_description
1 polymer ?
#
loop_
_entity_poly.entity_id
_entity_poly.type
_entity_poly.pdbx_seq_one_letter_code
_entity_poly.pdbx_strand_id
1 'polypeptide(L)'
;MIQVGNFKYKSFLDYYTDIMERYFRKVPPIPSNVYLSPDVIEDQETKIKVAQHCHFPAIINQLANDENEDVAEAARENDFWILLGRFQDILGFGKKERKEFARVESDYNLVALLIFEDDLEIIHDILNNPSLSLKMLALFSRLIKERGQGRKDEQIFEMTQQVIEKKREQIYKISIINKAVRNLQEPENIKTILTHLSEDDPTLRSAIHNNLEKVEINALRKVITSGLDDNLFESNLMQFVVLSQLLNHVYKREDLHSKSITYLDLKKRPMTLKDYP
;
A
#
# COMPACT_ATOMS: atom_id res chain seq x y z
N MET A 1 19.77 0.87 6.65
CA MET A 1 20.08 2.25 7.11
C MET A 1 19.76 3.16 5.94
N ILE A 2 18.96 4.20 6.17
CA ILE A 2 18.52 5.14 5.15
C ILE A 2 19.33 6.42 5.29
N GLN A 3 19.81 6.96 4.18
CA GLN A 3 20.53 8.21 4.13
C GLN A 3 19.82 9.18 3.19
N VAL A 4 19.51 10.37 3.69
CA VAL A 4 18.88 11.47 2.94
C VAL A 4 19.75 12.71 3.15
N GLY A 5 20.56 13.05 2.15
CA GLY A 5 21.63 14.04 2.31
C GLY A 5 22.56 13.66 3.45
N ASN A 6 22.64 14.55 4.45
CA ASN A 6 23.47 14.37 5.64
C ASN A 6 22.76 13.62 6.79
N PHE A 7 21.47 13.31 6.64
CA PHE A 7 20.67 12.66 7.67
C PHE A 7 20.73 11.14 7.55
N LYS A 8 20.83 10.46 8.70
CA LYS A 8 20.87 9.01 8.80
C LYS A 8 19.74 8.50 9.68
N TYR A 9 18.92 7.63 9.11
CA TYR A 9 17.79 7.00 9.78
C TYR A 9 17.99 5.48 9.85
N LYS A 10 17.57 4.85 10.96
CA LYS A 10 17.71 3.40 11.12
C LYS A 10 16.81 2.65 10.13
N SER A 11 15.59 3.16 9.95
CA SER A 11 14.56 2.63 9.04
C SER A 11 13.77 3.75 8.35
N PHE A 12 12.95 3.39 7.36
CA PHE A 12 12.04 4.35 6.71
C PHE A 12 10.96 4.87 7.66
N LEU A 13 10.54 4.06 8.63
CA LEU A 13 9.61 4.49 9.67
C LEU A 13 10.19 5.61 10.53
N ASP A 14 11.49 5.58 10.83
CA ASP A 14 12.14 6.64 11.60
C ASP A 14 12.20 7.94 10.80
N TYR A 15 12.54 7.85 9.50
CA TYR A 15 12.47 8.99 8.59
C TYR A 15 11.04 9.55 8.52
N TYR A 16 10.05 8.71 8.21
CA TYR A 16 8.64 9.10 8.15
C TYR A 16 8.18 9.81 9.42
N THR A 17 8.53 9.26 10.59
CA THR A 17 8.13 9.83 11.89
C THR A 17 8.72 11.23 12.06
N ASP A 18 10.02 11.38 11.85
CA ASP A 18 10.73 12.65 11.96
C ASP A 18 10.14 13.71 11.02
N ILE A 19 9.92 13.37 9.75
CA ILE A 19 9.38 14.30 8.75
C ILE A 19 7.94 14.71 9.06
N MET A 20 7.07 13.75 9.38
CA MET A 20 5.68 14.03 9.68
C MET A 20 5.54 14.87 10.95
N GLU A 21 6.28 14.57 12.01
CA GLU A 21 6.23 15.36 13.25
C GLU A 21 6.83 16.77 13.08
N ARG A 22 7.81 16.94 12.21
CA ARG A 22 8.42 18.25 11.93
C ARG A 22 7.56 19.12 11.03
N TYR A 23 7.07 18.56 9.92
CA TYR A 23 6.59 19.36 8.78
C TYR A 23 5.12 19.12 8.41
N PHE A 24 4.45 18.10 8.96
CA PHE A 24 3.05 17.84 8.61
C PHE A 24 2.17 19.03 9.00
N ARG A 25 1.81 19.83 7.98
CA ARG A 25 0.80 20.89 8.00
C ARG A 25 0.78 21.74 9.27
N LYS A 26 1.96 22.01 9.84
CA LYS A 26 2.09 23.02 10.89
C LYS A 26 1.72 24.34 10.24
N VAL A 27 0.72 25.03 10.82
CA VAL A 27 0.36 26.38 10.39
C VAL A 27 1.66 27.18 10.35
N PRO A 28 2.05 27.75 9.21
CA PRO A 28 3.27 28.54 9.17
C PRO A 28 3.12 29.67 10.18
N PRO A 29 4.02 29.80 11.16
CA PRO A 29 4.13 31.07 11.85
C PRO A 29 4.50 32.09 10.77
N ILE A 30 3.62 33.07 10.54
CA ILE A 30 3.91 34.31 9.81
C ILE A 30 3.88 34.17 8.25
N PRO A 31 3.15 35.07 7.56
CA PRO A 31 3.11 35.08 6.09
C PRO A 31 4.47 35.43 5.46
N SER A 32 4.76 34.84 4.30
CA SER A 32 6.04 34.91 3.59
C SER A 32 6.50 36.35 3.28
N ASN A 33 5.55 37.27 3.12
CA ASN A 33 5.78 38.69 2.89
C ASN A 33 6.49 39.41 4.06
N VAL A 34 6.52 38.84 5.26
CA VAL A 34 7.24 39.40 6.42
C VAL A 34 8.74 39.12 6.33
N TYR A 35 9.14 37.99 5.73
CA TYR A 35 10.54 37.60 5.58
C TYR A 35 11.13 38.00 4.24
N LEU A 36 10.27 38.14 3.23
CA LEU A 36 10.61 38.55 1.86
C LEU A 36 9.96 39.91 1.56
N SER A 37 10.05 40.87 2.48
CA SER A 37 9.62 42.24 2.16
C SER A 37 10.55 42.81 1.08
N PRO A 38 10.07 43.71 0.19
CA PRO A 38 10.87 44.32 -0.88
C PRO A 38 12.20 44.89 -0.40
N ASP A 39 12.22 45.46 0.81
CA ASP A 39 13.41 46.04 1.43
C ASP A 39 14.48 45.01 1.86
N VAL A 40 14.09 43.74 2.06
CA VAL A 40 14.96 42.60 2.39
C VAL A 40 15.41 41.85 1.13
N ILE A 41 14.68 42.01 0.01
CA ILE A 41 14.90 41.29 -1.25
C ILE A 41 16.12 41.83 -2.04
N GLU A 42 16.54 43.07 -1.82
CA GLU A 42 17.68 43.64 -2.57
C GLU A 42 19.05 43.16 -2.07
N ASP A 43 19.17 42.77 -0.79
CA ASP A 43 20.43 42.29 -0.24
C ASP A 43 20.61 40.77 -0.40
N GLN A 44 21.50 40.39 -1.32
CA GLN A 44 21.85 38.99 -1.58
C GLN A 44 22.43 38.29 -0.35
N GLU A 45 23.22 38.98 0.49
CA GLU A 45 23.84 38.35 1.66
C GLU A 45 22.77 37.97 2.70
N THR A 46 21.77 38.83 2.88
CA THR A 46 20.62 38.54 3.74
C THR A 46 19.78 37.39 3.18
N LYS A 47 19.53 37.33 1.86
CA LYS A 47 18.83 36.19 1.22
C LYS A 47 19.53 34.86 1.47
N ILE A 48 20.85 34.79 1.35
CA ILE A 48 21.62 33.57 1.63
C ILE A 48 21.46 33.16 3.09
N LYS A 49 21.57 34.09 4.05
CA LYS A 49 21.36 33.81 5.48
C LYS A 49 19.95 33.30 5.77
N VAL A 50 18.94 33.88 5.11
CA VAL A 50 17.55 33.39 5.20
C VAL A 50 17.45 31.99 4.62
N ALA A 51 18.00 31.72 3.44
CA ALA A 51 17.99 30.40 2.82
C ALA A 51 18.61 29.31 3.73
N GLN A 52 19.71 29.62 4.42
CA GLN A 52 20.42 28.70 5.30
C GLN A 52 19.69 28.43 6.63
N HIS A 53 19.04 29.44 7.22
CA HIS A 53 18.55 29.37 8.59
C HIS A 53 17.03 29.43 8.74
N CYS A 54 16.30 29.70 7.67
CA CYS A 54 14.85 29.74 7.68
C CYS A 54 14.26 28.34 7.87
N HIS A 55 13.23 28.25 8.72
CA HIS A 55 12.49 27.01 9.00
C HIS A 55 11.12 26.98 8.31
N PHE A 56 10.81 27.97 7.46
CA PHE A 56 9.51 28.08 6.79
C PHE A 56 9.58 27.46 5.38
N PRO A 57 8.88 26.33 5.15
CA PRO A 57 8.88 25.63 3.86
C PRO A 57 8.61 26.51 2.65
N ALA A 58 7.61 27.40 2.74
CA ALA A 58 7.20 28.26 1.63
C ALA A 58 8.31 29.23 1.19
N ILE A 59 9.11 29.73 2.14
CA ILE A 59 10.23 30.63 1.85
C ILE A 59 11.37 29.85 1.19
N ILE A 60 11.73 28.69 1.76
CA ILE A 60 12.80 27.85 1.19
C ILE A 60 12.46 27.41 -0.23
N ASN A 61 11.21 27.03 -0.50
CA ASN A 61 10.76 26.66 -1.84
C ASN A 61 10.90 27.80 -2.86
N GLN A 62 10.60 29.03 -2.45
CA GLN A 62 10.78 30.19 -3.31
C GLN A 62 12.27 30.45 -3.58
N LEU A 63 13.10 30.42 -2.53
CA LEU A 63 14.54 30.68 -2.65
C LEU A 63 15.29 29.58 -3.43
N ALA A 64 14.83 28.33 -3.38
CA ALA A 64 15.41 27.22 -4.16
C ALA A 64 15.30 27.40 -5.69
N ASN A 65 14.44 28.33 -6.12
CA ASN A 65 14.22 28.73 -7.52
C ASN A 65 14.59 30.21 -7.76
N ASP A 66 15.38 30.84 -6.88
CA ASP A 66 15.85 32.22 -7.06
C ASP A 66 16.74 32.32 -8.31
N GLU A 67 16.73 33.49 -8.97
CA GLU A 67 17.56 33.75 -10.15
C GLU A 67 19.06 33.78 -9.81
N ASN A 68 19.40 34.11 -8.56
CA ASN A 68 20.76 34.05 -8.06
C ASN A 68 21.11 32.61 -7.64
N GLU A 69 22.16 32.05 -8.28
CA GLU A 69 22.59 30.67 -8.09
C GLU A 69 23.08 30.39 -6.66
N ASP A 70 23.79 31.33 -6.01
CA ASP A 70 24.30 31.17 -4.64
C ASP A 70 23.15 31.10 -3.62
N VAL A 71 22.10 31.90 -3.82
CA VAL A 71 20.87 31.88 -2.99
C VAL A 71 20.14 30.55 -3.19
N ALA A 72 20.01 30.10 -4.43
CA ALA A 72 19.34 28.86 -4.76
C ALA A 72 20.10 27.64 -4.21
N GLU A 73 21.43 27.63 -4.30
CA GLU A 73 22.29 26.59 -3.72
C GLU A 73 22.12 26.55 -2.19
N ALA A 74 22.23 27.71 -1.52
CA ALA A 74 22.03 27.80 -0.08
C ALA A 74 20.65 27.29 0.38
N ALA A 75 19.60 27.55 -0.40
CA ALA A 75 18.26 27.04 -0.10
C ALA A 75 18.14 25.52 -0.30
N ARG A 76 18.86 24.97 -1.30
CA ARG A 76 18.88 23.51 -1.55
C ARG A 76 19.67 22.73 -0.51
N GLU A 77 20.60 23.39 0.18
CA GLU A 77 21.32 22.84 1.33
C GLU A 77 20.52 22.90 2.64
N ASN A 78 19.38 23.59 2.66
CA ASN A 78 18.53 23.66 3.85
C ASN A 78 17.95 22.28 4.22
N ASP A 79 17.91 21.99 5.52
CA ASP A 79 17.37 20.74 6.08
C ASP A 79 15.99 20.38 5.52
N PHE A 80 15.07 21.35 5.45
CA PHE A 80 13.74 21.12 4.91
C PHE A 80 13.80 20.69 3.43
N TRP A 81 14.63 21.35 2.62
CA TRP A 81 14.74 21.03 1.20
C TRP A 81 15.32 19.63 0.98
N ILE A 82 16.42 19.32 1.67
CA ILE A 82 17.10 18.02 1.62
C ILE A 82 16.14 16.89 2.01
N LEU A 83 15.40 17.09 3.09
CA LEU A 83 14.56 16.07 3.68
C LEU A 83 13.23 15.89 2.96
N LEU A 84 12.63 16.96 2.44
CA LEU A 84 11.25 16.96 1.96
C LEU A 84 11.02 17.83 0.71
N GLY A 85 11.56 19.05 0.67
CA GLY A 85 11.26 20.05 -0.37
C GLY A 85 11.53 19.56 -1.79
N ARG A 86 12.64 18.85 -2.00
CA ARG A 86 13.01 18.28 -3.32
C ARG A 86 11.99 17.30 -3.92
N PHE A 87 11.07 16.78 -3.12
CA PHE A 87 10.04 15.84 -3.55
C PHE A 87 8.72 16.54 -3.89
N GLN A 88 8.62 17.86 -3.74
CA GLN A 88 7.39 18.60 -4.01
C GLN A 88 7.06 18.75 -5.49
N ASP A 89 8.01 18.52 -6.39
CA ASP A 89 7.79 18.61 -7.84
C ASP A 89 6.61 17.72 -8.29
N ILE A 90 6.36 16.62 -7.57
CA ILE A 90 5.22 15.72 -7.81
C ILE A 90 3.86 16.42 -7.68
N LEU A 91 3.77 17.52 -6.94
CA LEU A 91 2.56 18.34 -6.81
C LEU A 91 2.27 19.13 -8.10
N GLY A 92 3.29 19.38 -8.91
CA GLY A 92 3.16 20.02 -10.22
C GLY A 92 2.54 19.10 -11.28
N PHE A 93 2.48 17.79 -11.04
CA PHE A 93 1.87 16.83 -11.96
C PHE A 93 0.35 16.94 -11.98
N GLY A 94 -0.27 16.52 -13.07
CA GLY A 94 -1.72 16.46 -13.22
C GLY A 94 -2.35 15.42 -12.28
N LYS A 95 -3.65 15.57 -11.97
CA LYS A 95 -4.38 14.69 -11.03
C LYS A 95 -4.20 13.20 -11.33
N LYS A 96 -4.27 12.81 -12.61
CA LYS A 96 -4.10 11.41 -13.03
C LYS A 96 -2.71 10.87 -12.69
N GLU A 97 -1.67 11.66 -12.93
CA GLU A 97 -0.29 11.30 -12.64
C GLU A 97 -0.09 11.16 -11.13
N ARG A 98 -0.57 12.13 -10.34
CA ARG A 98 -0.47 12.06 -8.87
C ARG A 98 -1.17 10.83 -8.27
N LYS A 99 -2.30 10.40 -8.85
CA LYS A 99 -2.96 9.12 -8.46
C LYS A 99 -2.11 7.90 -8.81
N GLU A 100 -1.41 7.92 -9.94
CA GLU A 100 -0.50 6.83 -10.31
C GLU A 100 0.72 6.78 -9.39
N PHE A 101 1.32 7.93 -9.10
CA PHE A 101 2.40 8.05 -8.10
C PHE A 101 1.94 7.57 -6.72
N ALA A 102 0.73 7.92 -6.30
CA ALA A 102 0.15 7.44 -5.05
C ALA A 102 0.02 5.91 -4.98
N ARG A 103 -0.05 5.20 -6.12
CA ARG A 103 -0.24 3.75 -6.18
C ARG A 103 1.05 2.95 -6.35
N VAL A 104 2.05 3.49 -7.06
CA VAL A 104 3.15 2.69 -7.63
C VAL A 104 4.55 3.11 -7.14
N GLU A 105 4.71 4.31 -6.59
CA GLU A 105 6.01 4.99 -6.50
C GLU A 105 6.69 4.99 -5.12
N SER A 106 7.90 5.58 -5.07
CA SER A 106 8.81 5.54 -3.92
C SER A 106 8.21 6.10 -2.62
N ASP A 107 8.59 5.50 -1.49
CA ASP A 107 8.04 5.85 -0.18
C ASP A 107 8.20 7.34 0.17
N TYR A 108 9.25 8.02 -0.33
CA TYR A 108 9.48 9.46 -0.11
C TYR A 108 8.44 10.35 -0.80
N ASN A 109 8.02 9.99 -2.01
CA ASN A 109 6.99 10.71 -2.76
C ASN A 109 5.64 10.60 -2.03
N LEU A 110 5.34 9.44 -1.43
CA LEU A 110 4.14 9.26 -0.62
C LEU A 110 4.13 10.19 0.61
N VAL A 111 5.28 10.39 1.27
CA VAL A 111 5.37 11.35 2.38
C VAL A 111 5.10 12.77 1.92
N ALA A 112 5.70 13.19 0.82
CA ALA A 112 5.48 14.52 0.26
C ALA A 112 4.00 14.73 -0.10
N LEU A 113 3.36 13.76 -0.77
CA LEU A 113 1.93 13.85 -1.06
C LEU A 113 1.09 13.91 0.22
N LEU A 114 1.34 13.08 1.24
CA LEU A 114 0.58 13.13 2.51
C LEU A 114 0.67 14.50 3.20
N ILE A 115 1.80 15.17 3.09
CA ILE A 115 2.01 16.48 3.72
C ILE A 115 1.29 17.58 2.94
N PHE A 116 1.41 17.59 1.62
CA PHE A 116 1.04 18.76 0.80
C PHE A 116 -0.23 18.58 -0.04
N GLU A 117 -0.68 17.37 -0.34
CA GLU A 117 -1.84 17.13 -1.22
C GLU A 117 -3.16 17.41 -0.50
N ASP A 118 -4.09 18.12 -1.16
CA ASP A 118 -5.39 18.51 -0.61
C ASP A 118 -6.60 17.86 -1.33
N ASP A 119 -6.37 17.15 -2.44
CA ASP A 119 -7.41 16.39 -3.14
C ASP A 119 -7.71 15.06 -2.43
N LEU A 120 -8.95 14.89 -1.97
CA LEU A 120 -9.40 13.71 -1.23
C LEU A 120 -9.27 12.41 -2.02
N GLU A 121 -9.41 12.43 -3.35
CA GLU A 121 -9.24 11.21 -4.15
C GLU A 121 -7.78 10.76 -4.21
N ILE A 122 -6.85 11.72 -4.23
CA ILE A 122 -5.43 11.40 -4.24
C ILE A 122 -5.05 10.89 -2.84
N ILE A 123 -5.50 11.57 -1.79
CA ILE A 123 -5.32 11.12 -0.40
C ILE A 123 -5.86 9.70 -0.20
N HIS A 124 -7.04 9.40 -0.73
CA HIS A 124 -7.61 8.05 -0.70
C HIS A 124 -6.64 7.02 -1.28
N ASP A 125 -6.09 7.28 -2.46
CA ASP A 125 -5.18 6.37 -3.14
C ASP A 125 -3.85 6.23 -2.37
N ILE A 126 -3.33 7.31 -1.79
CA ILE A 126 -2.13 7.27 -0.94
C ILE A 126 -2.37 6.39 0.29
N LEU A 127 -3.47 6.59 1.01
CA LEU A 127 -3.78 5.82 2.23
C LEU A 127 -3.90 4.32 1.93
N ASN A 128 -4.45 3.97 0.77
CA ASN A 128 -4.58 2.58 0.33
C ASN A 128 -3.27 1.99 -0.22
N ASN A 129 -2.18 2.75 -0.31
CA ASN A 129 -0.90 2.24 -0.78
C ASN A 129 -0.40 1.10 0.14
N PRO A 130 0.04 -0.05 -0.43
CA PRO A 130 0.56 -1.17 0.35
C PRO A 130 1.78 -0.83 1.23
N SER A 131 2.64 0.10 0.82
CA SER A 131 3.88 0.42 1.53
C SER A 131 3.65 1.19 2.84
N LEU A 132 2.51 1.88 2.98
CA LEU A 132 2.13 2.54 4.23
C LEU A 132 1.79 1.51 5.31
N SER A 133 2.67 1.38 6.29
CA SER A 133 2.46 0.49 7.44
C SER A 133 1.35 0.99 8.37
N LEU A 134 0.77 0.08 9.17
CA LEU A 134 -0.18 0.45 10.22
C LEU A 134 0.36 1.51 11.19
N LYS A 135 1.67 1.48 11.49
CA LYS A 135 2.31 2.45 12.39
C LYS A 135 2.33 3.85 11.77
N MET A 136 2.63 3.94 10.47
CA MET A 136 2.63 5.20 9.72
C MET A 136 1.23 5.81 9.65
N LEU A 137 0.22 4.99 9.34
CA LEU A 137 -1.18 5.42 9.31
C LEU A 137 -1.68 5.85 10.68
N ALA A 138 -1.30 5.15 11.76
CA ALA A 138 -1.65 5.54 13.12
C ALA A 138 -1.03 6.89 13.51
N LEU A 139 0.24 7.14 13.14
CA LEU A 139 0.87 8.44 13.34
C LEU A 139 0.15 9.53 12.54
N PHE A 140 -0.12 9.30 11.25
CA PHE A 140 -0.85 10.25 10.40
C PHE A 140 -2.21 10.61 10.99
N SER A 141 -2.98 9.60 11.42
CA SER A 141 -4.29 9.79 12.02
C SER A 141 -4.22 10.61 13.31
N ARG A 142 -3.21 10.35 14.16
CA ARG A 142 -2.96 11.16 15.36
C ARG A 142 -2.70 12.63 15.00
N LEU A 143 -1.81 12.88 14.04
CA LEU A 143 -1.43 14.23 13.64
C LEU A 143 -2.60 15.01 13.01
N ILE A 144 -3.43 14.37 12.19
CA ILE A 144 -4.65 15.01 11.65
C ILE A 144 -5.64 15.34 12.77
N LYS A 145 -5.84 14.42 13.70
CA LYS A 145 -6.74 14.61 14.85
C LYS A 145 -6.28 15.76 15.74
N GLU A 146 -4.97 15.85 16.00
CA GLU A 146 -4.37 16.93 16.79
C GLU A 146 -4.48 18.29 16.08
N ARG A 147 -4.39 18.31 14.74
CA ARG A 147 -4.62 19.52 13.95
C ARG A 147 -6.06 20.02 14.05
N GLY A 148 -7.04 19.11 13.95
CA GLY A 148 -8.43 19.34 14.36
C GLY A 148 -9.13 20.55 13.71
N GLN A 149 -8.84 20.86 12.44
CA GLN A 149 -9.32 22.08 11.79
C GLN A 149 -10.10 21.79 10.48
N GLY A 150 -11.42 21.63 10.62
CA GLY A 150 -12.37 21.75 9.52
C GLY A 150 -12.81 20.43 8.86
N ARG A 151 -13.88 20.54 8.06
CA ARG A 151 -14.60 19.41 7.45
C ARG A 151 -13.73 18.49 6.59
N LYS A 152 -12.71 19.02 5.92
CA LYS A 152 -11.79 18.20 5.12
C LYS A 152 -10.90 17.33 6.00
N ASP A 153 -10.39 17.87 7.10
CA ASP A 153 -9.52 17.13 8.02
C ASP A 153 -10.29 15.98 8.69
N GLU A 154 -11.56 16.23 9.03
CA GLU A 154 -12.48 15.20 9.53
C GLU A 154 -12.66 14.07 8.49
N GLN A 155 -12.89 14.41 7.22
CA GLN A 155 -13.01 13.42 6.15
C GLN A 155 -11.73 12.59 5.98
N ILE A 156 -10.56 13.25 5.95
CA ILE A 156 -9.28 12.54 5.84
C ILE A 156 -9.05 11.65 7.06
N PHE A 157 -9.41 12.11 8.25
CA PHE A 157 -9.33 11.32 9.47
C PHE A 157 -10.20 10.06 9.40
N GLU A 158 -11.46 10.19 9.00
CA GLU A 158 -12.39 9.06 8.83
C GLU A 158 -11.87 8.05 7.78
N MET A 159 -11.41 8.53 6.63
CA MET A 159 -10.79 7.69 5.59
C MET A 159 -9.58 6.93 6.14
N THR A 160 -8.74 7.60 6.93
CA THR A 160 -7.56 6.98 7.54
C THR A 160 -7.96 5.88 8.52
N GLN A 161 -9.01 6.10 9.34
CA GLN A 161 -9.51 5.09 10.27
C GLN A 161 -10.05 3.85 9.54
N GLN A 162 -10.85 4.05 8.48
CA GLN A 162 -11.37 2.95 7.65
C GLN A 162 -10.23 2.11 7.04
N VAL A 163 -9.18 2.76 6.53
CA VAL A 163 -8.01 2.07 5.98
C VAL A 163 -7.23 1.32 7.07
N ILE A 164 -7.09 1.89 8.27
CA ILE A 164 -6.46 1.21 9.41
C ILE A 164 -7.24 -0.05 9.79
N GLU A 165 -8.57 0.03 9.89
CA GLU A 165 -9.43 -1.11 10.21
C GLU A 165 -9.29 -2.22 9.17
N LYS A 166 -9.39 -1.86 7.89
CA LYS A 166 -9.19 -2.79 6.78
C LYS A 166 -7.82 -3.47 6.84
N LYS A 167 -6.72 -2.71 7.07
CA LYS A 167 -5.38 -3.29 7.18
C LYS A 167 -5.21 -4.18 8.42
N ARG A 168 -5.84 -3.85 9.54
CA ARG A 168 -5.85 -4.72 10.74
C ARG A 168 -6.55 -6.04 10.48
N GLU A 169 -7.70 -6.00 9.82
CA GLU A 169 -8.44 -7.19 9.42
C GLU A 169 -7.61 -8.06 8.46
N GLN A 170 -7.00 -7.46 7.44
CA GLN A 170 -6.08 -8.14 6.52
C GLN A 170 -4.94 -8.83 7.26
N ILE A 171 -4.27 -8.14 8.18
CA ILE A 171 -3.16 -8.71 8.96
C ILE A 171 -3.63 -9.87 9.84
N TYR A 172 -4.80 -9.74 10.45
CA TYR A 172 -5.39 -10.80 11.25
C TYR A 172 -5.69 -12.05 10.40
N LYS A 173 -6.33 -11.89 9.24
CA LYS A 173 -6.60 -12.98 8.29
C LYS A 173 -5.32 -13.62 7.79
N ILE A 174 -4.31 -12.84 7.41
CA ILE A 174 -2.99 -13.35 7.01
C ILE A 174 -2.32 -14.13 8.14
N SER A 175 -2.46 -13.69 9.39
CA SER A 175 -1.92 -14.39 10.57
C SER A 175 -2.59 -15.76 10.77
N ILE A 176 -3.92 -15.84 10.61
CA ILE A 176 -4.67 -17.10 10.65
C ILE A 176 -4.16 -18.04 9.56
N ILE A 177 -4.07 -17.55 8.33
CA ILE A 177 -3.57 -18.33 7.18
C ILE A 177 -2.15 -18.84 7.47
N ASN A 178 -1.24 -17.97 7.90
CA ASN A 178 0.14 -18.34 8.20
C ASN A 178 0.25 -19.38 9.34
N LYS A 179 -0.68 -19.37 10.31
CA LYS A 179 -0.75 -20.39 11.36
C LYS A 179 -1.21 -21.73 10.78
N ALA A 180 -2.27 -21.74 9.98
CA ALA A 180 -2.79 -22.93 9.33
C ALA A 180 -1.77 -23.57 8.36
N VAL A 181 -0.98 -22.73 7.67
CA VAL A 181 0.07 -23.16 6.74
C VAL A 181 1.21 -23.94 7.42
N ARG A 182 1.40 -23.81 8.73
CA ARG A 182 2.45 -24.56 9.44
C ARG A 182 2.19 -26.07 9.48
N ASN A 183 0.93 -26.49 9.37
CA ASN A 183 0.55 -27.89 9.37
C ASN A 183 -0.53 -28.19 8.33
N LEU A 184 -0.14 -28.10 7.06
CA LEU A 184 -1.00 -28.31 5.88
C LEU A 184 -1.42 -29.78 5.67
N GLN A 185 -0.98 -30.71 6.52
CA GLN A 185 -1.41 -32.12 6.47
C GLN A 185 -2.74 -32.35 7.20
N GLU A 186 -3.14 -31.42 8.06
CA GLU A 186 -4.43 -31.48 8.77
C GLU A 186 -5.55 -30.87 7.92
N PRO A 187 -6.63 -31.61 7.62
CA PRO A 187 -7.76 -31.12 6.82
C PRO A 187 -8.40 -29.83 7.34
N GLU A 188 -8.47 -29.64 8.66
CA GLU A 188 -9.07 -28.45 9.30
C GLU A 188 -8.24 -27.18 9.06
N ASN A 189 -6.92 -27.29 8.97
CA ASN A 189 -6.05 -26.16 8.62
C ASN A 189 -6.24 -25.77 7.16
N ILE A 190 -6.41 -26.75 6.27
CA ILE A 190 -6.74 -26.49 4.87
C ILE A 190 -8.12 -25.80 4.80
N LYS A 191 -9.17 -26.35 5.43
CA LYS A 191 -10.52 -25.75 5.49
C LYS A 191 -10.48 -24.29 5.94
N THR A 192 -9.69 -23.98 6.97
CA THR A 192 -9.49 -22.62 7.49
C THR A 192 -8.85 -21.67 6.47
N ILE A 193 -7.93 -22.17 5.62
CA ILE A 193 -7.35 -21.37 4.53
C ILE A 193 -8.39 -21.16 3.41
N LEU A 194 -9.26 -22.15 3.17
CA LEU A 194 -10.27 -22.10 2.10
C LEU A 194 -11.42 -21.14 2.37
N THR A 195 -11.81 -20.94 3.63
CA THR A 195 -12.86 -19.97 3.99
C THR A 195 -12.48 -18.54 3.59
N HIS A 196 -11.19 -18.29 3.35
CA HIS A 196 -10.66 -17.00 2.92
C HIS A 196 -10.40 -16.89 1.40
N LEU A 197 -10.65 -17.93 0.59
CA LEU A 197 -10.42 -17.91 -0.88
C LEU A 197 -11.40 -17.01 -1.64
N SER A 198 -12.62 -16.83 -1.11
CA SER A 198 -13.65 -15.97 -1.70
C SER A 198 -13.46 -14.49 -1.37
N GLU A 199 -12.44 -14.13 -0.59
CA GLU A 199 -12.18 -12.75 -0.20
C GLU A 199 -11.76 -11.91 -1.39
N ASP A 200 -12.26 -10.67 -1.45
CA ASP A 200 -11.97 -9.79 -2.59
C ASP A 200 -10.55 -9.20 -2.57
N ASP A 201 -9.81 -9.39 -1.48
CA ASP A 201 -8.44 -8.90 -1.34
C ASP A 201 -7.43 -9.67 -2.23
N PRO A 202 -6.78 -9.02 -3.22
CA PRO A 202 -5.83 -9.68 -4.11
C PRO A 202 -4.57 -10.19 -3.39
N THR A 203 -4.13 -9.50 -2.33
CA THR A 203 -2.94 -9.88 -1.56
C THR A 203 -3.22 -11.15 -0.78
N LEU A 204 -4.40 -11.21 -0.14
CA LEU A 204 -4.85 -12.40 0.57
C LEU A 204 -5.01 -13.59 -0.38
N ARG A 205 -5.65 -13.40 -1.54
CA ARG A 205 -5.82 -14.44 -2.56
C ARG A 205 -4.49 -14.97 -3.07
N SER A 206 -3.54 -14.09 -3.39
CA SER A 206 -2.19 -14.48 -3.81
C SER A 206 -1.45 -15.27 -2.72
N ALA A 207 -1.50 -14.81 -1.47
CA ALA A 207 -0.90 -15.52 -0.34
C ALA A 207 -1.53 -16.91 -0.14
N ILE A 208 -2.85 -17.04 -0.28
CA ILE A 208 -3.55 -18.32 -0.17
C ILE A 208 -3.13 -19.25 -1.32
N HIS A 209 -3.17 -18.79 -2.57
CA HIS A 209 -2.78 -19.60 -3.72
C HIS A 209 -1.34 -20.13 -3.61
N ASN A 210 -0.38 -19.27 -3.25
CA ASN A 210 1.03 -19.68 -3.07
C ASN A 210 1.21 -20.74 -1.96
N ASN A 211 0.32 -20.77 -0.97
CA ASN A 211 0.35 -21.77 0.08
C ASN A 211 -0.36 -23.06 -0.33
N LEU A 212 -1.45 -22.98 -1.09
CA LEU A 212 -2.16 -24.14 -1.64
C LEU A 212 -1.30 -24.94 -2.63
N GLU A 213 -0.40 -24.29 -3.37
CA GLU A 213 0.60 -24.98 -4.22
C GLU A 213 1.49 -25.95 -3.44
N LYS A 214 1.72 -25.68 -2.14
CA LYS A 214 2.59 -26.48 -1.28
C LYS A 214 1.85 -27.65 -0.62
N VAL A 215 0.53 -27.67 -0.66
CA VAL A 215 -0.31 -28.73 -0.08
C VAL A 215 -0.27 -29.96 -0.98
N GLU A 216 -0.28 -31.16 -0.40
CA GLU A 216 -0.43 -32.40 -1.16
C GLU A 216 -1.82 -32.50 -1.81
N ILE A 217 -1.86 -32.94 -3.07
CA ILE A 217 -3.10 -33.06 -3.86
C ILE A 217 -4.15 -33.94 -3.15
N ASN A 218 -3.72 -35.01 -2.46
CA ASN A 218 -4.64 -35.90 -1.76
C ASN A 218 -5.28 -35.23 -0.53
N ALA A 219 -4.57 -34.34 0.15
CA ALA A 219 -5.13 -33.56 1.25
C ALA A 219 -6.13 -32.52 0.73
N LEU A 220 -5.82 -31.85 -0.38
CA LEU A 220 -6.76 -30.94 -1.08
C LEU A 220 -8.04 -31.67 -1.52
N ARG A 221 -7.93 -32.88 -2.09
CA ARG A 221 -9.08 -33.70 -2.51
C ARG A 221 -10.01 -34.03 -1.35
N LYS A 222 -9.46 -34.49 -0.21
CA LYS A 222 -10.26 -34.79 1.01
C LYS A 222 -11.02 -33.56 1.51
N VAL A 223 -10.42 -32.39 1.37
CA VAL A 223 -11.03 -31.12 1.80
C VAL A 223 -12.12 -30.66 0.82
N ILE A 224 -11.93 -30.84 -0.50
CA ILE A 224 -12.98 -30.61 -1.49
C ILE A 224 -14.18 -31.53 -1.21
N THR A 225 -13.95 -32.81 -0.92
CA THR A 225 -15.02 -33.77 -0.64
C THR A 225 -15.76 -33.43 0.65
N SER A 226 -15.04 -33.13 1.75
CA SER A 226 -15.71 -32.70 3.00
C SER A 226 -16.38 -31.33 2.88
N GLY A 227 -15.83 -30.44 2.03
CA GLY A 227 -16.39 -29.13 1.72
C GLY A 227 -17.67 -29.14 0.90
N LEU A 228 -18.05 -30.29 0.31
CA LEU A 228 -19.35 -30.48 -0.33
C LEU A 228 -20.45 -30.85 0.66
N ASP A 229 -20.08 -31.46 1.80
CA ASP A 229 -21.03 -31.98 2.79
C ASP A 229 -21.20 -31.05 4.02
N ASP A 230 -20.20 -30.23 4.35
CA ASP A 230 -20.23 -29.31 5.49
C ASP A 230 -20.72 -27.90 5.11
N ASN A 231 -21.54 -27.25 5.96
CA ASN A 231 -21.89 -25.81 5.90
C ASN A 231 -20.69 -24.90 6.24
N LEU A 232 -19.56 -25.08 5.54
CA LEU A 232 -18.30 -24.38 5.81
C LEU A 232 -18.29 -22.92 5.35
N PHE A 233 -19.26 -22.52 4.52
CA PHE A 233 -19.29 -21.21 3.88
C PHE A 233 -20.59 -20.49 4.22
N GLU A 234 -20.53 -19.16 4.29
CA GLU A 234 -21.68 -18.32 4.66
C GLU A 234 -22.83 -18.39 3.63
N SER A 235 -22.53 -18.82 2.40
CA SER A 235 -23.53 -19.02 1.35
C SER A 235 -23.15 -20.12 0.35
N ASN A 236 -24.17 -20.71 -0.29
CA ASN A 236 -23.99 -21.68 -1.38
C ASN A 236 -23.18 -21.10 -2.56
N LEU A 237 -23.31 -19.79 -2.82
CA LEU A 237 -22.55 -19.11 -3.88
C LEU A 237 -21.05 -19.06 -3.54
N MET A 238 -20.72 -18.73 -2.29
CA MET A 238 -19.34 -18.72 -1.78
C MET A 238 -18.72 -20.11 -1.85
N GLN A 239 -19.47 -21.13 -1.43
CA GLN A 239 -19.07 -22.54 -1.55
C GLN A 239 -18.78 -22.93 -3.00
N PHE A 240 -19.65 -22.58 -3.94
CA PHE A 240 -19.46 -22.85 -5.37
C PHE A 240 -18.19 -22.17 -5.93
N VAL A 241 -17.97 -20.89 -5.60
CA VAL A 241 -16.79 -20.13 -6.06
C VAL A 241 -15.50 -20.76 -5.54
N VAL A 242 -15.43 -21.05 -4.23
CA VAL A 242 -14.24 -21.62 -3.59
C VAL A 242 -13.94 -23.02 -4.14
N LEU A 243 -14.95 -23.90 -4.25
CA LEU A 243 -14.77 -25.25 -4.79
C LEU A 243 -14.35 -25.22 -6.27
N SER A 244 -14.90 -24.31 -7.08
CA SER A 244 -14.51 -24.16 -8.48
C SER A 244 -13.05 -23.70 -8.62
N GLN A 245 -12.60 -22.76 -7.78
CA GLN A 245 -11.20 -22.31 -7.76
C GLN A 245 -10.25 -23.43 -7.33
N LEU A 246 -10.64 -24.25 -6.34
CA LEU A 246 -9.84 -25.39 -5.89
C LEU A 246 -9.76 -26.51 -6.92
N LEU A 247 -10.87 -26.84 -7.57
CA LEU A 247 -10.89 -27.81 -8.66
C LEU A 247 -9.98 -27.37 -9.81
N ASN A 248 -10.02 -26.10 -10.19
CA ASN A 248 -9.12 -25.54 -11.19
C ASN A 248 -7.65 -25.61 -10.74
N HIS A 249 -7.37 -25.35 -9.46
CA HIS A 249 -6.02 -25.44 -8.90
C HIS A 249 -5.48 -26.89 -8.92
N VAL A 250 -6.28 -27.87 -8.53
CA VAL A 250 -5.93 -29.30 -8.59
C VAL A 250 -5.73 -29.73 -10.05
N TYR A 251 -6.66 -29.38 -10.94
CA TYR A 251 -6.60 -29.71 -12.37
C TYR A 251 -5.31 -29.18 -13.03
N LYS A 252 -4.94 -27.92 -12.79
CA LYS A 252 -3.70 -27.32 -13.30
C LYS A 252 -2.42 -28.00 -12.79
N ARG A 253 -2.42 -28.51 -11.55
CA ARG A 253 -1.28 -29.23 -10.97
C ARG A 253 -1.16 -30.66 -11.52
N GLU A 254 -2.28 -31.31 -11.82
CA GLU A 254 -2.27 -32.63 -12.46
C GLU A 254 -1.80 -32.60 -13.92
N ASP A 255 -2.01 -31.48 -14.61
CA ASP A 255 -1.51 -31.29 -15.99
C ASP A 255 0.03 -31.22 -16.11
N LEU A 256 0.76 -31.07 -14.99
CA LEU A 256 2.22 -31.22 -14.96
C LEU A 256 2.69 -32.68 -14.83
N HIS A 257 1.81 -33.59 -14.40
CA HIS A 257 2.05 -35.03 -14.37
C HIS A 257 1.44 -35.79 -15.57
N SER A 258 0.57 -35.13 -16.35
CA SER A 258 -0.08 -35.72 -17.53
C SER A 258 0.78 -35.78 -18.80
N LYS A 259 2.06 -35.37 -18.76
CA LYS A 259 3.06 -35.80 -19.78
C LYS A 259 3.40 -37.29 -19.73
N SER A 260 2.67 -38.10 -18.95
CA SER A 260 2.64 -39.56 -19.09
C SER A 260 1.23 -40.15 -19.23
N ILE A 261 0.23 -39.37 -19.64
CA ILE A 261 -1.00 -39.98 -20.18
C ILE A 261 -0.73 -40.22 -21.66
N THR A 262 -0.11 -41.38 -21.90
CA THR A 262 -0.02 -42.02 -23.20
C THR A 262 -1.37 -41.90 -23.88
N TYR A 263 -1.36 -41.25 -25.04
CA TYR A 263 -2.23 -41.47 -26.19
C TYR A 263 -3.37 -42.46 -25.96
N LEU A 264 -4.60 -41.96 -26.11
CA LEU A 264 -5.61 -42.60 -26.95
C LEU A 264 -5.60 -44.15 -26.91
N ASP A 265 -6.31 -44.74 -25.96
CA ASP A 265 -6.95 -46.04 -26.20
C ASP A 265 -8.48 -45.93 -26.21
N LEU A 266 -8.97 -44.84 -26.81
CA LEU A 266 -10.26 -44.82 -27.49
C LEU A 266 -10.16 -45.62 -28.81
N LYS A 267 -9.87 -46.92 -28.70
CA LYS A 267 -10.10 -47.89 -29.78
C LYS A 267 -10.73 -49.16 -29.19
N LYS A 268 -12.08 -49.18 -29.19
CA LYS A 268 -13.05 -50.31 -29.17
C LYS A 268 -14.20 -49.89 -28.25
N ARG A 269 -15.42 -49.58 -28.66
CA ARG A 269 -16.21 -49.61 -29.91
C ARG A 269 -17.18 -48.42 -29.83
N PRO A 270 -17.73 -47.88 -30.94
CA PRO A 270 -18.87 -46.99 -30.84
C PRO A 270 -20.08 -47.78 -30.30
N MET A 271 -20.62 -47.37 -29.14
CA MET A 271 -21.92 -47.85 -28.68
C MET A 271 -22.98 -47.41 -29.70
N THR A 272 -23.83 -48.35 -30.11
CA THR A 272 -24.96 -48.06 -30.99
C THR A 272 -26.23 -47.95 -30.17
N LEU A 273 -27.21 -47.18 -30.66
CA LEU A 273 -28.53 -46.90 -30.07
C LEU A 273 -29.41 -48.13 -29.69
N LYS A 274 -28.89 -49.35 -29.77
CA LYS A 274 -29.54 -50.59 -29.31
C LYS A 274 -29.19 -50.99 -27.87
N ASP A 275 -28.28 -50.26 -27.21
CA ASP A 275 -27.78 -50.61 -25.87
C ASP A 275 -28.46 -49.84 -24.71
N TYR A 276 -29.64 -49.24 -24.94
CA TYR A 276 -30.42 -48.61 -23.87
C TYR A 276 -31.76 -49.36 -23.66
N PRO A 277 -32.08 -49.79 -22.42
CA PRO A 277 -33.42 -50.28 -22.07
C PRO A 277 -34.48 -49.18 -22.06
#